data_AF-A0A6G2S219-F1
#
_entry.id   AF-A0A6G2S219-F1
#
_cell.length_a   1.000
_cell.length_b   1.000
_cell.length_c   1.000
_cell.angle_alpha   90.00
_cell.angle_beta   90.00
_cell.angle_gamma   90.00
#
_symmetry.space_group_name_H-M   'P 1'
#
loop_
_entity.id
_entity.type
_entity.pdbx_description
1 polymer ?
#
loop_
_entity_poly.entity_id
_entity_poly.type
_entity_poly.pdbx_seq_one_letter_code
_entity_poly.pdbx_strand_id
1 'polypeptide(L)' 'MRRLGPLLTAGPGILKAVQGAETVRDKENVTEFHLQFKAADRTPPLRWALDRVDHVMAERPTSGGVVAACDSALELPEGV' A
#
# COMPACT_ATOMS: atom_id res chain seq x y z
N MET A 1 -6.94 18.07 5.45
CA MET A 1 -7.24 16.72 4.93
C MET A 1 -6.14 16.35 3.94
N ARG A 2 -5.12 15.59 4.38
CA ARG A 2 -4.10 15.06 3.46
C ARG A 2 -4.74 13.91 2.68
N ARG A 3 -4.62 13.95 1.35
CA ARG A 3 -5.08 12.88 0.47
C ARG A 3 -4.27 11.63 0.81
N LEU A 4 -4.93 10.60 1.35
CA LEU A 4 -4.39 9.24 1.29
C LEU A 4 -4.13 8.97 -0.20
N GLY A 5 -2.86 8.79 -0.52
CA GLY A 5 -2.30 8.83 -1.87
C GLY A 5 -2.86 7.76 -2.83
N PRO A 6 -2.39 7.77 -4.09
CA PRO A 6 -3.03 7.24 -5.31
C PRO A 6 -3.51 5.78 -5.34
N LEU A 7 -3.27 4.97 -4.31
CA LEU A 7 -3.68 3.55 -4.22
C LEU A 7 -5.20 3.34 -4.16
N LEU A 8 -5.98 4.35 -3.75
CA LEU A 8 -7.45 4.29 -3.76
C LEU A 8 -8.10 4.66 -5.11
N THR A 9 -7.30 4.98 -6.13
CA THR A 9 -7.81 5.43 -7.44
C THR A 9 -7.70 4.38 -8.55
N ALA A 10 -7.02 3.26 -8.29
CA ALA A 10 -6.95 2.17 -9.25
C ALA A 10 -8.34 1.53 -9.41
N GLY A 11 -8.94 1.72 -10.60
CA GLY A 11 -10.19 1.07 -10.95
C GLY A 11 -10.03 -0.45 -11.12
N PRO A 12 -11.14 -1.20 -11.22
CA PRO A 12 -11.09 -2.62 -11.52
C PRO A 12 -10.35 -2.87 -12.84
N GLY A 13 -9.56 -3.94 -12.90
CA GLY A 13 -8.77 -4.23 -14.09
C GLY A 13 -7.92 -5.48 -13.96
N ILE A 14 -6.89 -5.55 -14.81
CA ILE A 14 -5.84 -6.56 -14.71
C ILE A 14 -4.63 -5.89 -14.07
N LEU A 15 -4.18 -6.41 -12.92
CA LEU A 15 -3.03 -5.86 -12.22
C LEU A 15 -1.77 -6.10 -13.05
N LYS A 16 -1.09 -5.02 -13.44
CA LYS A 16 0.20 -5.14 -14.15
C LYS A 16 1.36 -5.28 -13.17
N ALA A 17 1.42 -4.38 -12.20
CA ALA A 17 2.45 -4.32 -11.17
C ALA A 17 1.96 -3.42 -10.02
N VAL A 18 2.56 -3.60 -8.84
CA VAL A 18 2.47 -2.65 -7.71
C VAL A 18 3.86 -2.03 -7.58
N GLN A 19 3.99 -0.75 -7.93
CA GLN A 19 5.27 -0.06 -7.90
C GLN A 19 5.71 0.19 -6.46
N GLY A 20 6.99 -0.07 -6.16
CA GLY A 20 7.59 0.17 -4.85
C GLY A 20 7.35 -0.94 -3.82
N ALA A 21 6.51 -1.94 -4.12
CA ALA A 21 6.16 -3.05 -3.22
C ALA A 21 7.38 -3.83 -2.73
N GLU A 22 8.40 -3.96 -3.57
CA GLU A 22 9.67 -4.59 -3.26
C GLU A 22 10.43 -3.87 -2.14
N THR A 23 10.33 -2.55 -2.06
CA THR A 23 11.05 -1.72 -1.06
C THR A 23 10.28 -1.54 0.24
N VAL A 24 8.96 -1.77 0.25
CA VAL A 24 8.11 -1.52 1.42
C VAL A 24 8.53 -2.39 2.61
N ARG A 25 8.94 -3.63 2.35
CA ARG A 25 9.39 -4.57 3.38
C ARG A 25 10.68 -4.13 4.08
N ASP A 26 11.50 -3.33 3.38
CA ASP A 26 12.78 -2.88 3.89
C ASP A 26 12.66 -1.55 4.66
N LYS A 27 11.46 -0.95 4.69
CA LYS A 27 11.24 0.31 5.41
C LYS A 27 11.25 0.08 6.91
N GLU A 28 11.99 0.96 7.59
CA GLU A 28 12.11 0.94 9.04
C GLU A 28 10.72 1.00 9.70
N ASN A 29 10.47 0.12 10.66
CA ASN A 29 9.21 0.02 11.42
C ASN A 29 8.02 -0.62 10.70
N VAL A 30 8.17 -1.09 9.46
CA VAL A 30 7.18 -1.99 8.83
C VAL A 30 7.35 -3.38 9.41
N THR A 31 6.29 -3.90 10.03
CA THR A 31 6.28 -5.24 10.63
C THR A 31 5.61 -6.27 9.73
N GLU A 32 4.71 -5.83 8.85
CA GLU A 32 4.05 -6.70 7.89
C GLU A 32 3.74 -5.96 6.58
N PHE A 33 3.93 -6.65 5.46
CA PHE A 33 3.46 -6.20 4.16
C PHE A 33 2.99 -7.39 3.32
N HIS A 34 1.73 -7.33 2.88
CA HIS A 34 1.10 -8.35 2.07
C HIS A 34 0.51 -7.76 0.79
N LEU A 35 0.70 -8.47 -0.31
CA LEU A 35 0.01 -8.22 -1.58
C LEU A 35 -1.06 -9.28 -1.77
N GLN A 36 -2.31 -8.84 -1.89
CA GLN A 36 -3.47 -9.72 -2.07
C GLN A 36 -3.56 -10.29 -3.48
N PHE A 37 -3.04 -9.55 -4.47
CA PHE A 37 -3.09 -9.91 -5.89
C PHE A 37 -1.68 -9.96 -6.49
N LYS A 38 -1.52 -10.79 -7.51
CA LYS A 38 -0.31 -10.92 -8.32
C LYS A 38 -0.50 -10.23 -9.67
N ALA A 39 0.61 -9.99 -10.37
CA ALA A 39 0.55 -9.55 -11.76
C ALA A 39 -0.31 -10.52 -12.59
N ALA A 40 -1.10 -9.97 -13.51
CA ALA A 40 -2.14 -10.61 -14.31
C ALA A 40 -3.42 -11.02 -13.56
N ASP A 41 -3.51 -10.87 -12.23
CA ASP A 41 -4.77 -11.10 -11.53
C ASP A 41 -5.80 -10.00 -11.86
N ARG A 42 -7.08 -10.38 -11.80
CA ARG A 42 -8.18 -9.44 -11.97
C ARG A 42 -8.52 -8.79 -10.63
N THR A 43 -8.37 -7.46 -10.54
CA THR A 43 -8.77 -6.68 -9.38
C THR A 43 -10.25 -6.29 -9.48
N PRO A 44 -11.07 -6.56 -8.45
CA PRO A 44 -12.45 -6.10 -8.41
C PRO A 44 -12.52 -4.59 -8.08
N PRO A 45 -13.70 -3.96 -8.24
CA PRO A 45 -13.93 -2.64 -7.65
C PRO A 45 -13.78 -2.71 -6.12
N LEU A 46 -13.19 -1.70 -5.49
CA LEU A 46 -13.01 -1.63 -4.04
C LEU A 46 -14.36 -1.47 -3.32
N ARG A 47 -14.93 -2.55 -2.79
CA ARG A 47 -16.24 -2.54 -2.07
C ARG A 47 -16.12 -2.80 -0.57
N TRP A 48 -15.09 -3.54 -0.18
CA TRP A 48 -14.83 -4.02 1.19
C TRP A 48 -13.34 -4.26 1.39
N ALA A 49 -12.91 -4.51 2.62
CA ALA A 49 -11.50 -4.58 2.99
C ALA A 49 -10.71 -5.64 2.19
N LEU A 50 -11.34 -6.74 1.77
CA LEU A 50 -10.70 -7.81 1.00
C LEU A 50 -10.46 -7.46 -0.47
N ASP A 51 -11.07 -6.40 -0.99
CA ASP A 51 -10.82 -5.92 -2.36
C ASP A 51 -9.56 -5.03 -2.42
N ARG A 52 -8.85 -4.81 -1.30
CA ARG A 52 -7.61 -4.03 -1.27
C ARG A 52 -6.48 -4.78 -1.95
N VAL A 53 -5.63 -4.04 -2.66
CA VAL A 53 -4.47 -4.61 -3.35
C VAL A 53 -3.42 -5.10 -2.36
N ASP A 54 -3.30 -4.41 -1.24
CA ASP A 54 -2.30 -4.65 -0.22
C ASP A 54 -2.76 -4.24 1.18
N HIS A 55 -1.92 -4.57 2.15
CA HIS A 55 -1.90 -3.92 3.46
C HIS A 55 -0.47 -3.82 3.98
N VAL A 56 -0.26 -2.77 4.77
CA VAL A 56 0.98 -2.51 5.52
C VAL A 56 0.62 -2.42 7.00
N MET A 57 1.42 -3.07 7.84
CA MET A 57 1.41 -2.86 9.28
C MET A 57 2.75 -2.27 9.71
N ALA A 58 2.68 -1.27 10.58
CA ALA A 58 3.85 -0.64 11.15
C ALA A 58 3.71 -0.51 12.67
N GLU A 59 4.83 -0.52 13.37
CA GLU A 59 4.86 -0.42 14.83
C GLU A 59 5.72 0.76 15.27
N ARG A 60 5.16 1.64 16.10
CA ARG A 60 5.85 2.79 16.70
C ARG A 60 5.30 3.05 18.10
N PRO A 61 6.07 3.73 18.99
CA PRO A 61 5.61 4.04 20.35
C PRO A 61 4.40 4.99 20.44
N THR A 62 4.07 5.69 19.34
CA THR A 62 2.96 6.65 19.31
C THR A 62 2.08 6.41 18.09
N SER A 63 0.78 6.67 18.24
CA SER A 63 -0.18 6.58 17.13
C SER A 63 0.21 7.48 15.95
N GLY A 64 0.70 8.69 16.23
CA GLY A 64 1.22 9.59 15.20
C GLY A 64 2.44 9.02 14.46
N GLY A 65 3.32 8.31 15.17
CA GLY A 65 4.45 7.61 14.56
C GLY A 65 4.00 6.46 13.66
N VAL A 66 3.00 5.67 14.08
CA VAL A 66 2.45 4.57 13.28
C VAL A 66 1.87 5.11 11.97
N VAL A 67 1.06 6.17 12.05
CA VAL A 67 0.49 6.80 10.85
C VAL A 67 1.59 7.29 9.91
N ALA A 68 2.62 7.98 10.43
CA ALA A 68 3.73 8.46 9.61
C ALA A 68 4.53 7.32 8.96
N ALA A 69 4.72 6.20 9.65
CA ALA A 69 5.40 5.03 9.11
C ALA A 69 4.58 4.37 7.98
N CYS A 70 3.27 4.19 8.18
CA CYS A 70 2.38 3.70 7.13
C CYS A 70 2.31 4.65 5.94
N ASP A 71 2.20 5.95 6.16
CA ASP A 71 2.16 6.95 5.07
C ASP A 71 3.46 6.91 4.27
N SER A 72 4.61 6.94 4.95
CA SER A 72 5.92 6.82 4.29
C SER A 72 6.04 5.51 3.52
N ALA A 73 5.46 4.41 4.02
CA ALA A 73 5.46 3.13 3.31
C ALA A 73 4.80 3.21 1.93
N LEU A 74 3.74 4.01 1.80
CA LEU A 74 2.92 4.14 0.60
C LEU A 74 3.38 5.25 -0.36
N GLU A 75 4.42 6.02 0.00
CA GLU A 75 5.02 7.02 -0.88
C GLU A 75 5.75 6.34 -2.05
N LEU A 76 5.42 6.77 -3.27
CA LEU A 76 6.13 6.36 -4.48
C LEU A 76 7.51 7.03 -4.52
N PRO A 77 8.54 6.35 -5.08
CA PRO A 77 9.83 6.98 -5.32
C PRO A 77 9.68 8.22 -6.22
N GLU A 78 10.53 9.23 -6.02
CA GLU A 78 10.59 10.38 -6.93
C GLU A 78 10.90 9.92 -8.37
N GLY A 79 10.12 10.40 -9.34
CA GLY A 79 10.31 10.10 -10.77
C GLY A 79 9.42 9.00 -11.34
N VAL A 80 8.42 8.54 -10.58
CA VAL A 80 7.33 7.64 -11.02
C VAL A 80 6.08 8.41 -11.41
#